data_AF-A0A356GPE9-F1
#
_entry.id   AF-A0A356GPE9-F1
#
_cell.length_a   1.000
_cell.length_b   1.000
_cell.length_c   1.000
_cell.angle_alpha   90.00
_cell.angle_beta   90.00
_cell.angle_gamma   90.00
#
_symmetry.space_group_name_H-M   'P 1'
#
loop_
_entity.id
_entity.type
_entity.pdbx_description
1 polymer ?
#
loop_
_entity_poly.entity_id
_entity_poly.type
_entity_poly.pdbx_seq_one_letter_code
_entity_poly.pdbx_strand_id
1 'polypeptide(L)'
;MGEKLPYLWDYDISGEEFREILSGRRNVGRLDRDWAAVRLLEYAPYADIVRLLGYRELVEGWPRWRGRIRSISRKRGFDFLVDWLPRRRPELLQ
;
A
#
# COMPACT_ATOMS: atom_id res chain seq x y z
N MET A 1 3.11 -4.54 22.87
CA MET A 1 4.11 -3.64 22.25
C MET A 1 4.15 -4.00 20.78
N GLY A 2 3.48 -3.22 19.93
CA GLY A 2 3.26 -3.58 18.53
C GLY A 2 4.55 -3.59 17.71
N GLU A 3 4.64 -4.50 16.75
CA GLU A 3 5.75 -4.58 15.79
C GLU A 3 5.93 -3.24 15.07
N LYS A 4 7.13 -2.63 15.18
CA LYS A 4 7.47 -1.42 14.44
C LYS A 4 7.88 -1.82 13.02
N LEU A 5 7.06 -1.44 12.04
CA LEU A 5 7.33 -1.74 10.64
C LEU A 5 8.55 -0.92 10.17
N PRO A 6 9.55 -1.54 9.49
CA PRO A 6 10.79 -0.86 9.11
C PRO A 6 10.59 0.41 8.27
N TYR A 7 9.51 0.47 7.49
CA TYR A 7 9.16 1.60 6.62
C TYR A 7 8.43 2.76 7.34
N LEU A 8 8.25 2.67 8.66
CA LEU A 8 7.65 3.72 9.52
C LEU A 8 8.68 4.34 10.48
N TRP A 9 9.97 4.30 10.13
CA TRP A 9 11.06 4.77 10.99
C TRP A 9 10.97 6.25 11.40
N ASP A 10 10.36 7.09 10.55
CA ASP A 10 10.14 8.54 10.69
C ASP A 10 8.78 8.92 11.30
N TYR A 11 7.95 7.96 11.68
CA TYR A 11 6.65 8.22 12.31
C TYR A 11 6.56 7.60 13.69
N ASP A 12 5.93 8.32 14.61
CA ASP A 12 5.56 7.82 15.93
C ASP A 12 4.17 7.18 15.88
N ILE A 13 4.07 6.09 15.11
CA ILE A 13 2.88 5.22 15.07
C ILE A 13 3.31 3.76 15.12
N SER A 14 2.51 2.92 15.76
CA SER A 14 2.76 1.47 15.77
C SER A 14 2.31 0.80 14.45
N GLY A 15 2.80 -0.42 14.20
CA GLY A 15 2.34 -1.19 13.05
C GLY A 15 0.85 -1.56 13.10
N GLU A 16 0.25 -1.61 14.29
CA GLU A 16 -1.19 -1.81 14.44
C GLU A 16 -1.96 -0.57 13.98
N GLU A 17 -1.58 0.61 14.44
CA GLU A 17 -2.18 1.88 14.02
C GLU A 17 -2.04 2.10 12.52
N PHE A 18 -0.89 1.75 11.95
CA PHE A 18 -0.69 1.79 10.50
C PHE A 18 -1.69 0.90 9.75
N ARG A 19 -1.97 -0.31 10.25
CA ARG A 19 -2.96 -1.22 9.64
C ARG A 19 -4.39 -0.69 9.80
N GLU A 20 -4.71 -0.04 10.92
CA GLU A 20 -5.99 0.66 11.10
C GLU A 20 -6.15 1.82 10.10
N ILE A 21 -5.09 2.60 9.87
CA ILE A 21 -5.10 3.68 8.88
C ILE A 21 -5.22 3.12 7.46
N LEU A 22 -4.45 2.09 7.12
CA LEU A 22 -4.47 1.45 5.80
C LEU A 22 -5.84 0.85 5.46
N SER A 23 -6.53 0.30 6.46
CA SER A 23 -7.90 -0.21 6.33
C SER A 23 -8.98 0.89 6.32
N GLY A 24 -8.60 2.15 6.53
CA GLY A 24 -9.53 3.28 6.61
C GLY A 24 -10.36 3.31 7.89
N ARG A 25 -10.05 2.47 8.89
CA ARG A 25 -10.73 2.45 10.19
C ARG A 25 -10.30 3.59 11.11
N ARG A 26 -9.16 4.21 10.82
CA ARG A 26 -8.59 5.29 11.62
C ARG A 26 -7.93 6.33 10.74
N ASN A 27 -7.96 7.58 11.18
CA ASN A 27 -7.09 8.64 10.70
C ASN A 27 -6.31 9.20 11.88
N VAL A 28 -5.04 9.55 11.67
CA VAL A 28 -4.19 10.18 12.71
C VAL A 28 -3.72 11.52 12.18
N GLY A 29 -4.38 12.61 12.58
CA GLY A 29 -4.13 13.93 12.02
C GLY A 29 -4.35 13.96 10.51
N ARG A 30 -3.26 14.12 9.74
CA ARG A 30 -3.27 14.09 8.26
C ARG A 30 -2.93 12.71 7.66
N LEU A 31 -2.66 11.72 8.51
CA LEU A 31 -2.34 10.36 8.09
C LEU A 31 -3.64 9.61 7.84
N ASP A 32 -4.03 9.57 6.56
CA ASP A 32 -5.21 8.87 6.07
C ASP A 32 -4.84 7.59 5.31
N ARG A 33 -5.86 6.89 4.82
CA ARG A 33 -5.70 5.66 4.04
C ARG A 33 -4.79 5.83 2.83
N ASP A 34 -4.90 6.96 2.11
CA ASP A 34 -4.09 7.18 0.92
C ASP A 34 -2.62 7.41 1.31
N TRP A 35 -2.36 8.13 2.39
CA TRP A 35 -1.01 8.27 2.94
C TRP A 35 -0.43 6.89 3.28
N ALA A 36 -1.18 6.04 3.98
CA ALA A 36 -0.70 4.71 4.38
C ALA A 36 -0.43 3.82 3.16
N ALA A 37 -1.32 3.83 2.17
CA ALA A 37 -1.13 3.07 0.94
C ALA A 37 0.11 3.54 0.15
N VAL A 38 0.28 4.85 -0.03
CA VAL A 38 1.47 5.41 -0.70
C VAL A 38 2.74 5.04 0.07
N ARG A 39 2.73 5.15 1.40
CA ARG A 39 3.86 4.80 2.26
C ARG A 39 4.26 3.32 2.11
N LEU A 40 3.28 2.43 2.13
CA LEU A 40 3.48 0.99 1.92
C LEU A 40 4.09 0.71 0.55
N LEU A 41 3.52 1.26 -0.51
CA LEU A 41 3.93 0.99 -1.89
C LEU A 41 5.33 1.54 -2.21
N GLU A 42 5.71 2.66 -1.61
CA GLU A 42 7.02 3.28 -1.82
C GLU A 42 8.15 2.51 -1.13
N TYR A 43 7.93 2.09 0.12
CA TYR A 43 9.01 1.68 1.01
C TYR A 43 8.98 0.22 1.44
N ALA A 44 7.82 -0.44 1.44
CA ALA A 44 7.72 -1.80 1.97
C ALA A 44 8.21 -2.86 0.96
N PRO A 45 8.70 -4.02 1.43
CA PRO A 45 8.90 -5.20 0.60
C PRO A 45 7.61 -5.63 -0.09
N TYR A 46 7.73 -6.25 -1.27
CA TYR A 46 6.57 -6.69 -2.06
C TYR A 46 5.66 -7.67 -1.29
N ALA A 47 6.24 -8.59 -0.51
CA ALA A 47 5.48 -9.53 0.31
C ALA A 47 4.58 -8.82 1.33
N ASP A 48 5.05 -7.72 1.93
CA ASP A 48 4.24 -6.94 2.87
C ASP A 48 3.14 -6.15 2.16
N ILE A 49 3.41 -5.64 0.96
CA ILE A 49 2.39 -4.97 0.14
C ILE A 49 1.24 -5.94 -0.14
N VAL A 50 1.54 -7.14 -0.65
CA VAL A 50 0.52 -8.14 -0.96
C VAL A 50 -0.22 -8.57 0.30
N ARG A 51 0.49 -8.80 1.42
CA ARG A 51 -0.11 -9.24 2.68
C ARG A 51 -1.02 -8.20 3.32
N LEU A 52 -0.68 -6.92 3.26
CA LEU A 52 -1.39 -5.86 3.99
C LEU A 52 -2.46 -5.16 3.15
N LEU A 53 -2.23 -5.02 1.84
CA LEU A 53 -3.15 -4.35 0.93
C LEU A 53 -3.97 -5.36 0.10
N GLY A 54 -3.35 -6.45 -0.31
CA GLY A 54 -3.95 -7.39 -1.25
C GLY A 54 -3.93 -6.87 -2.70
N TYR A 55 -4.19 -7.77 -3.65
CA TYR A 55 -4.17 -7.43 -5.07
C TYR A 55 -5.38 -6.59 -5.49
N ARG A 56 -6.56 -6.90 -4.97
CA ARG A 56 -7.79 -6.16 -5.30
C ARG A 56 -7.69 -4.68 -4.94
N GLU A 57 -7.36 -4.38 -3.68
CA GLU A 57 -7.22 -2.98 -3.22
C GLU A 57 -6.06 -2.26 -3.91
N LEU A 58 -4.99 -2.98 -4.28
CA LEU A 58 -3.92 -2.41 -5.11
C LEU A 58 -4.47 -1.97 -6.48
N VAL A 59 -5.19 -2.83 -7.19
CA VAL A 59 -5.76 -2.53 -8.52
C VAL A 59 -6.75 -1.37 -8.43
N GLU A 60 -7.67 -1.39 -7.46
CA GLU A 60 -8.69 -0.36 -7.29
C GLU A 60 -8.10 1.00 -6.87
N GLY A 61 -7.10 0.99 -5.98
CA GLY A 61 -6.50 2.21 -5.45
C GLY A 61 -5.38 2.80 -6.31
N TRP A 62 -4.76 2.00 -7.19
CA TRP A 62 -3.59 2.43 -7.97
C TRP A 62 -3.77 3.74 -8.74
N PRO A 63 -4.89 4.00 -9.45
CA PRO A 63 -5.09 5.26 -10.17
C PRO A 63 -4.95 6.50 -9.27
N ARG A 64 -5.29 6.39 -7.99
CA ARG A 64 -5.21 7.49 -7.02
C ARG A 64 -3.80 7.66 -6.44
N TRP A 65 -3.09 6.56 -6.20
CA TRP A 65 -1.79 6.59 -5.53
C TRP A 65 -0.62 6.75 -6.48
N ARG A 66 -0.75 6.32 -7.74
CA ARG A 66 0.31 6.34 -8.75
C ARG A 66 1.03 7.68 -8.86
N GLY A 67 0.28 8.79 -8.84
CA GLY A 67 0.83 10.15 -8.95
C GLY A 67 1.69 10.57 -7.74
N ARG A 68 1.49 9.92 -6.58
CA ARG A 68 2.16 10.23 -5.32
C ARG A 68 3.41 9.37 -5.06
N ILE A 69 3.54 8.25 -5.77
CA ILE A 69 4.76 7.42 -5.76
C ILE A 69 5.92 8.24 -6.33
N ARG A 70 7.11 8.15 -5.75
CA ARG A 70 8.31 8.87 -6.23
C ARG A 70 9.20 7.96 -7.05
N SER A 71 9.39 6.73 -6.59
CA SER A 71 10.22 5.73 -7.26
C SER A 71 9.66 5.33 -8.63
N ILE A 72 10.44 5.59 -9.68
CA ILE A 72 10.08 5.25 -11.07
C ILE A 72 10.00 3.72 -11.25
N SER A 73 10.90 2.96 -10.61
CA SER A 73 10.88 1.50 -10.71
C SER A 73 9.62 0.92 -10.07
N ARG A 74 9.20 1.44 -8.90
CA ARG A 74 7.92 1.07 -8.27
C ARG A 74 6.74 1.41 -9.18
N LYS A 75 6.68 2.62 -9.75
CA LYS A 75 5.62 3.00 -10.70
C LYS A 75 5.50 2.01 -11.84
N ARG A 76 6.60 1.71 -12.54
CA ARG A 76 6.60 0.78 -13.68
C ARG A 76 6.19 -0.63 -13.27
N GLY A 77 6.69 -1.10 -12.12
CA GLY A 77 6.34 -2.42 -11.59
C GLY A 77 4.84 -2.56 -11.28
N PHE A 78 4.26 -1.56 -10.61
CA PHE A 78 2.84 -1.56 -10.31
C PHE A 78 1.96 -1.26 -11.53
N ASP A 79 2.40 -0.40 -12.46
CA ASP A 79 1.71 -0.18 -13.74
C ASP A 79 1.56 -1.51 -14.50
N PHE A 80 2.63 -2.30 -14.58
CA PHE A 80 2.58 -3.64 -15.16
C PHE A 80 1.64 -4.55 -14.38
N LEU A 81 1.78 -4.61 -13.05
CA LEU A 81 1.02 -5.54 -12.22
C LEU A 81 -0.49 -5.27 -12.26
N VAL A 82 -0.90 -4.02 -12.17
CA VAL A 82 -2.30 -3.57 -12.18
C VAL A 82 -2.93 -3.80 -13.56
N ASP A 83 -2.15 -3.68 -14.62
CA ASP A 83 -2.59 -4.00 -15.99
C ASP A 83 -2.71 -5.51 -16.22
N TRP A 84 -1.75 -6.29 -15.72
CA TRP A 84 -1.61 -7.71 -15.98
C TRP A 84 -2.57 -8.57 -15.15
N LEU A 85 -2.77 -8.25 -13.86
CA LEU A 85 -3.56 -9.07 -12.93
C LEU A 85 -5.00 -9.31 -13.42
N PRO A 86 -5.81 -8.28 -13.78
CA PRO A 86 -7.19 -8.51 -14.21
C PRO A 86 -7.28 -9.34 -15.49
N ARG A 87 -6.27 -9.27 -16.36
CA ARG A 87 -6.25 -9.98 -17.67
C ARG A 87 -5.79 -11.42 -17.57
N ARG A 88 -4.87 -11.70 -16.63
CA ARG A 88 -4.12 -12.96 -16.61
C ARG A 88 -4.39 -13.78 -15.36
N ARG A 89 -4.70 -13.15 -14.23
CA ARG A 89 -4.93 -13.79 -12.93
C ARG A 89 -6.13 -13.16 -12.20
N PRO A 90 -7.32 -13.12 -12.84
CA PRO A 90 -8.51 -12.49 -12.24
C PRO A 90 -8.93 -13.17 -10.92
N GLU A 91 -8.59 -14.43 -10.70
CA GLU A 91 -8.88 -15.16 -9.46
C GLU A 91 -8.16 -14.58 -8.23
N LEU A 92 -7.11 -13.79 -8.43
CA LEU A 92 -6.42 -13.09 -7.34
C LEU A 92 -7.12 -11.80 -6.89
N LEU A 93 -8.20 -11.40 -7.58
CA LEU A 93 -8.98 -10.19 -7.31
C LEU A 93 -10.33 -10.48 -6.63
N GLN A 94 -10.63 -11.75 -6.36
CA GLN A 94 -11.87 -12.20 -5.72
C GLN A 94 -11.85 -11.96 -4.21
#